data_AF-A0A527D6G5-F1
#
_entry.id   AF-A0A527D6G5-F1
#
_cell.length_a   1.000
_cell.length_b   1.000
_cell.length_c   1.000
_cell.angle_alpha   90.00
_cell.angle_beta   90.00
_cell.angle_gamma   90.00
#
_symmetry.space_group_name_H-M   'P 1'
#
loop_
_entity.id
_entity.type
_entity.pdbx_description
1 polymer ?
#
loop_
_entity_poly.entity_id
_entity_poly.type
_entity_poly.pdbx_seq_one_letter_code
_entity_poly.pdbx_strand_id
1 'polypeptide(L)'
;GGVSLSVDPVTTTTVPSADGTSTTWTPTYSAAGAHSIVETGSATSITTPGADLVSVHLAVTKGGTNRFANGNYQATVTLRCE
;
A
#
# COMPACT_ATOMS: atom_id res chain seq x y z
N GLY A 1 -13.01 17.14 -6.99
CA GLY A 1 -13.69 16.29 -7.98
C GLY A 1 -12.97 16.42 -9.30
N GLY A 2 -12.70 15.29 -9.96
CA GLY A 2 -11.86 15.22 -11.16
C GLY A 2 -10.45 14.68 -10.92
N VAL A 3 -10.21 13.95 -9.83
CA VAL A 3 -8.91 13.34 -9.49
C VAL A 3 -9.04 11.81 -9.43
N SER A 4 -7.91 11.13 -9.49
CA SER A 4 -7.76 9.71 -9.22
C SER A 4 -7.02 9.50 -7.90
N LEU A 5 -7.62 8.72 -7.00
CA LEU A 5 -6.92 8.22 -5.83
C LEU A 5 -6.28 6.87 -6.20
N SER A 6 -4.99 6.70 -5.95
CA SER A 6 -4.28 5.44 -6.22
C SER A 6 -3.12 5.24 -5.26
N VAL A 7 -2.67 3.99 -5.13
CA VAL A 7 -1.46 3.65 -4.39
C VAL A 7 -0.46 3.00 -5.35
N ASP A 8 0.78 3.47 -5.32
CA ASP A 8 1.84 2.93 -6.16
C ASP A 8 2.33 1.58 -5.62
N PRO A 9 2.74 0.64 -6.48
CA PRO A 9 3.44 -0.55 -6.03
C PRO A 9 4.75 -0.17 -5.31
N VAL A 10 5.08 -0.91 -4.24
CA VAL A 10 6.36 -0.73 -3.54
C VAL A 10 7.50 -1.24 -4.42
N THR A 11 8.41 -0.35 -4.80
CA THR A 11 9.60 -0.68 -5.61
C THR A 11 10.91 -0.56 -4.83
N THR A 12 10.91 0.18 -3.72
CA THR A 12 12.09 0.38 -2.87
C THR A 12 11.86 -0.23 -1.49
N THR A 13 12.72 -1.20 -1.14
CA THR A 13 12.64 -1.91 0.13
C THR A 13 14.02 -2.11 0.74
N THR A 14 14.10 -2.09 2.06
CA THR A 14 15.22 -2.68 2.83
C THR A 14 14.76 -4.01 3.41
N VAL A 15 15.53 -5.07 3.18
CA VAL A 15 15.33 -6.40 3.75
C VAL A 15 16.67 -6.85 4.33
N PRO A 16 16.71 -7.48 5.52
CA PRO A 16 17.96 -8.00 6.09
C PRO A 16 18.64 -8.98 5.13
N SER A 17 19.95 -8.92 4.97
CA SER A 17 20.70 -9.83 4.07
C SER A 17 20.59 -11.30 4.47
N ALA A 18 20.36 -11.58 5.76
CA ALA A 18 20.10 -12.92 6.27
C ALA A 18 18.72 -13.46 5.86
N ASP A 19 17.82 -12.60 5.36
CA ASP A 19 16.49 -12.98 4.92
C ASP A 19 16.52 -13.43 3.45
N GLY A 20 16.86 -14.70 3.24
CA GLY A 20 17.21 -15.23 1.90
C GLY A 20 16.03 -15.57 0.97
N THR A 21 14.78 -15.48 1.43
CA THR A 21 13.62 -15.69 0.54
C THR A 21 12.96 -14.37 0.17
N SER A 22 12.19 -14.33 -0.92
CA SER A 22 11.52 -13.09 -1.34
C SER A 22 10.51 -12.61 -0.29
N THR A 23 10.47 -11.29 -0.08
CA THR A 23 9.49 -10.60 0.78
C THR A 23 8.72 -9.63 -0.10
N THR A 24 7.42 -9.86 -0.28
CA THR A 24 6.56 -9.05 -1.16
C THR A 24 5.70 -8.12 -0.33
N TRP A 25 5.71 -6.84 -0.73
CA TRP A 25 5.00 -5.75 -0.07
C TRP A 25 3.85 -5.30 -0.96
N THR A 26 2.62 -5.48 -0.50
CA THR A 26 1.41 -5.17 -1.28
C THR A 26 0.65 -4.06 -0.57
N PRO A 27 0.78 -2.80 -1.03
CA PRO A 27 0.00 -1.71 -0.49
C PRO A 27 -1.41 -1.71 -1.08
N THR A 28 -2.37 -1.33 -0.25
CA THR A 28 -3.77 -1.09 -0.61
C THR A 28 -4.24 0.17 0.11
N TYR A 29 -5.38 0.71 -0.30
CA TYR A 29 -5.99 1.83 0.39
C TYR A 29 -7.51 1.67 0.46
N SER A 30 -8.12 2.34 1.42
CA SER A 30 -9.57 2.49 1.56
C SER A 30 -9.90 3.93 1.95
N ALA A 31 -11.11 4.40 1.64
CA ALA A 31 -11.55 5.74 2.02
C ALA A 31 -12.96 5.73 2.60
N ALA A 32 -13.20 6.59 3.59
CA ALA A 32 -14.52 6.82 4.19
C ALA A 32 -14.73 8.31 4.47
N GLY A 33 -15.93 8.81 4.19
CA GLY A 33 -16.27 10.22 4.35
C GLY A 33 -17.33 10.64 3.34
N ALA A 34 -17.00 11.64 2.53
CA ALA A 34 -17.80 12.04 1.37
C ALA A 34 -17.86 10.94 0.30
N HIS A 35 -16.81 10.11 0.21
CA HIS A 35 -16.75 8.95 -0.68
C HIS A 35 -16.47 7.67 0.12
N SER A 36 -17.02 6.55 -0.35
CA SER A 36 -16.75 5.22 0.21
C SER A 36 -16.01 4.37 -0.81
N ILE A 37 -14.76 4.05 -0.49
CA ILE A 37 -13.91 3.19 -1.32
C ILE A 37 -13.54 1.99 -0.47
N VAL A 38 -14.02 0.82 -0.89
CA VAL A 38 -13.62 -0.48 -0.32
C VAL A 38 -12.13 -0.67 -0.57
N GLU A 39 -11.44 -1.35 0.35
CA GLU A 39 -9.99 -1.61 0.25
C GLU A 39 -9.61 -2.16 -1.13
N THR A 40 -8.67 -1.49 -1.79
CA THR A 40 -8.24 -1.82 -3.15
C THR A 40 -6.79 -1.42 -3.39
N GLY A 41 -6.14 -2.11 -4.33
CA GLY A 41 -4.85 -1.69 -4.91
C GLY A 41 -4.99 -0.98 -6.25
N SER A 42 -6.22 -0.86 -6.77
CA SER A 42 -6.50 -0.20 -8.07
C SER A 42 -6.88 1.25 -7.88
N ALA A 43 -6.58 2.08 -8.88
CA ALA A 43 -6.98 3.47 -8.91
C ALA A 43 -8.52 3.63 -8.92
N THR A 44 -9.02 4.62 -8.17
CA THR A 44 -10.45 4.95 -8.11
C THR A 44 -10.66 6.44 -8.42
N SER A 45 -11.54 6.73 -9.37
CA SER A 45 -11.89 8.11 -9.73
C SER A 45 -12.79 8.77 -8.69
N ILE A 46 -12.45 9.99 -8.28
CA ILE A 46 -13.25 10.82 -7.36
C ILE A 46 -13.81 12.01 -8.16
N THR A 47 -15.09 11.94 -8.51
CA THR A 47 -15.72 12.90 -9.44
C THR A 47 -16.28 14.14 -8.74
N THR A 48 -16.63 14.05 -7.46
CA THR A 48 -17.17 15.16 -6.66
C THR A 48 -16.15 15.70 -5.65
N PRO A 49 -16.23 16.97 -5.23
CA PRO A 49 -15.46 17.46 -4.09
C PRO A 49 -15.95 16.81 -2.78
N GLY A 50 -15.04 16.61 -1.82
CA GLY A 50 -15.36 16.03 -0.52
C GLY A 50 -14.11 15.87 0.35
N ALA A 51 -14.32 15.64 1.64
CA ALA A 51 -13.25 15.30 2.57
C ALA A 51 -13.42 13.85 3.03
N ASP A 52 -12.36 13.07 2.89
CA ASP A 52 -12.33 11.65 3.23
C ASP A 52 -11.17 11.36 4.18
N LEU A 53 -11.37 10.39 5.06
CA LEU A 53 -10.29 9.72 5.75
C LEU A 53 -9.77 8.60 4.86
N VAL A 54 -8.52 8.70 4.41
CA VAL A 54 -7.85 7.65 3.64
C VAL A 54 -6.99 6.81 4.57
N SER A 55 -7.21 5.50 4.55
CA SER A 55 -6.37 4.53 5.25
C SER A 55 -5.51 3.81 4.21
N VAL A 56 -4.21 3.70 4.49
CA VAL A 56 -3.26 2.92 3.69
C VAL A 56 -2.91 1.67 4.48
N HIS A 57 -3.06 0.52 3.84
CA HIS A 57 -2.72 -0.78 4.41
C HIS A 57 -1.51 -1.33 3.65
N LEU A 58 -0.63 -2.02 4.37
CA LEU A 58 0.57 -2.60 3.79
C LEU A 58 0.69 -4.05 4.25
N ALA A 59 0.37 -4.97 3.34
CA ALA A 59 0.52 -6.40 3.60
C ALA A 59 1.92 -6.87 3.21
N VAL A 60 2.53 -7.69 4.06
CA VAL A 60 3.83 -8.31 3.80
C VAL A 60 3.66 -9.81 3.72
N THR A 61 4.10 -10.40 2.61
CA THR A 61 4.07 -11.84 2.42
C THR A 61 5.46 -12.38 2.18
N LYS A 62 5.69 -13.59 2.69
CA LYS A 62 6.98 -14.26 2.64
C LYS A 62 6.93 -15.45 1.70
N GLY A 63 7.86 -15.50 0.76
CA GLY A 63 7.99 -16.61 -0.17
C GLY A 63 8.55 -17.85 0.52
N GLY A 64 7.91 -19.00 0.32
CA GLY A 64 8.39 -20.33 0.71
C GLY A 64 8.30 -20.67 2.20
N THR A 65 8.63 -19.74 3.09
CA THR A 65 8.50 -19.91 4.55
C THR A 65 7.71 -18.76 5.17
N ASN A 66 7.24 -18.92 6.40
CA ASN A 66 6.59 -17.86 7.18
C ASN A 66 7.55 -17.23 8.21
N ARG A 67 8.86 -17.41 8.05
CA ARG A 67 9.87 -16.86 8.96
C ARG A 67 10.56 -15.66 8.35
N PHE A 68 10.62 -14.59 9.12
CA PHE A 68 11.43 -13.41 8.86
C PHE A 68 12.76 -13.57 9.60
N ALA A 69 13.86 -13.21 8.96
CA ALA A 69 15.14 -13.08 9.67
C ALA A 69 15.12 -11.84 10.56
N ASN A 70 15.94 -11.83 11.61
CA ASN A 70 16.11 -10.65 12.47
C ASN A 70 16.77 -9.52 11.67
N GLY A 71 16.31 -8.29 11.88
CA GLY A 71 16.89 -7.08 11.30
C GLY A 71 15.83 -6.07 10.85
N ASN A 72 16.28 -5.05 10.14
CA ASN A 72 15.43 -3.94 9.72
C ASN A 72 14.74 -4.25 8.39
N TYR A 73 13.42 -4.12 8.39
CA TYR A 73 12.58 -4.14 7.21
C TYR A 73 12.01 -2.74 6.99
N GLN A 74 12.14 -2.20 5.79
CA GLN A 74 11.62 -0.88 5.45
C GLN A 74 11.01 -0.90 4.05
N ALA A 75 9.93 -0.16 3.86
CA ALA A 75 9.29 0.05 2.57
C ALA A 75 8.73 1.48 2.52
N THR A 76 8.68 2.07 1.34
CA THR A 76 8.01 3.35 1.10
C THR A 76 6.75 3.11 0.28
N VAL A 77 5.61 3.61 0.78
CA VAL A 77 4.32 3.58 0.08
C VAL A 77 3.95 4.99 -0.34
N THR A 78 3.65 5.17 -1.63
CA THR A 78 3.20 6.45 -2.18
C THR A 78 1.72 6.37 -2.49
N LEU A 79 0.92 7.20 -1.83
CA LEU A 79 -0.48 7.43 -2.16
C LEU A 79 -0.58 8.71 -3.01
N ARG A 80 -1.28 8.65 -4.14
CA ARG A 80 -1.49 9.78 -5.05
C ARG A 80 -2.96 10.17 -5.08
N CYS A 81 -3.20 11.47 -5.09
CA CYS A 81 -4.51 12.07 -5.28
C CYS A 81 -4.32 13.21 -6.29
N GLU A 82 -4.44 12.88 -7.56
CA GLU A 82 -4.08 13.75 -8.69
C GLU A 82 -5.06 13.63 -9.85
#